data_AF-A0A6I4Z8T7-F1
#
_entry.id   AF-A0A6I4Z8T7-F1
#
_cell.length_a   1.000
_cell.length_b   1.000
_cell.length_c   1.000
_cell.angle_alpha   90.00
_cell.angle_beta   90.00
_cell.angle_gamma   90.00
#
_symmetry.space_group_name_H-M   'P 1'
#
loop_
_entity.id
_entity.type
_entity.pdbx_description
1 polymer ?
#
loop_
_entity_poly.entity_id
_entity_poly.type
_entity_poly.pdbx_seq_one_letter_code
_entity_poly.pdbx_strand_id
1 'polypeptide(L)'
;MHPASPVPLAIPKRASLLPSGGRVCRGATWEAPVLQYLPGSQYIAHPSRLFYGWWIVGAGMVLNALIGALVMHAYGAYVAVFKEEFGWSSTMLALGYSTIQGTNGVVGPGQGYLTDRFGPRAIIRVGLVVLAVGLVLFSQISQLGHLFPALFVVAVGMSLGGFLSVMVAIVHWFERYRATAISFITGGFALGGVLTFLVVLSIDTFGWERTALGSAVVVLAFGLPASQLVRTRPEDYGYRPDGAPAPE
;
A
#
# COMPACT_ATOMS: atom_id res chain seq x y z
N MET A 1 43.27 17.29 -44.48
CA MET A 1 42.33 16.37 -45.17
C MET A 1 43.04 15.05 -45.40
N HIS A 2 42.80 14.07 -44.52
CA HIS A 2 43.37 12.73 -44.61
C HIS A 2 42.20 11.74 -44.50
N PRO A 3 41.99 10.82 -45.45
CA PRO A 3 40.94 9.82 -45.35
C PRO A 3 41.45 8.63 -44.51
N ALA A 4 40.71 8.30 -43.44
CA ALA A 4 40.93 7.07 -42.68
C ALA A 4 40.04 5.95 -43.25
N SER A 5 40.68 4.80 -43.49
CA SER A 5 40.14 3.56 -44.03
C SER A 5 39.19 2.82 -43.07
N PRO A 6 38.33 1.92 -43.58
CA PRO A 6 37.44 1.12 -42.75
C PRO A 6 38.17 -0.05 -42.04
N VAL A 7 37.84 -0.24 -40.77
CA VAL A 7 38.30 -1.34 -39.91
C VAL A 7 37.47 -2.61 -40.19
N PRO A 8 38.08 -3.79 -40.43
CA PRO A 8 37.34 -5.04 -40.56
C PRO A 8 37.04 -5.66 -39.19
N LEU A 9 35.77 -5.86 -38.88
CA LEU A 9 35.31 -6.63 -37.72
C LEU A 9 35.47 -8.14 -37.99
N ALA A 10 36.42 -8.77 -37.31
CA ALA A 10 36.62 -10.21 -37.31
C ALA A 10 35.55 -10.90 -36.41
N ILE A 11 34.76 -11.79 -37.00
CA ILE A 11 33.81 -12.65 -36.28
C ILE A 11 34.58 -13.91 -35.81
N PRO A 12 34.63 -14.24 -34.52
CA PRO A 12 35.29 -15.45 -34.05
C PRO A 12 34.49 -16.72 -34.41
N LYS A 13 35.22 -17.74 -34.89
CA LYS A 13 34.70 -19.07 -35.26
C LYS A 13 34.04 -19.77 -34.06
N ARG A 14 32.83 -20.31 -34.30
CA ARG A 14 32.11 -21.23 -33.40
C ARG A 14 33.00 -22.40 -32.98
N ALA A 15 33.28 -22.52 -31.69
CA ALA A 15 33.88 -23.70 -31.10
C ALA A 15 32.83 -24.81 -30.97
N SER A 16 33.12 -25.94 -31.60
CA SER A 16 32.39 -27.20 -31.53
C SER A 16 32.56 -27.85 -30.15
N LEU A 17 31.46 -27.98 -29.40
CA LEU A 17 31.35 -28.86 -28.26
C LEU A 17 30.21 -29.84 -28.51
N LEU A 18 30.54 -31.00 -29.10
CA LEU A 18 29.68 -32.17 -29.15
C LEU A 18 30.32 -33.24 -28.25
N PRO A 19 29.62 -33.75 -27.23
CA PRO A 19 30.04 -34.96 -26.54
C PRO A 19 29.73 -36.17 -27.43
N SER A 20 30.75 -37.01 -27.62
CA SER A 20 30.65 -38.34 -28.20
C SER A 20 29.92 -39.29 -27.25
N GLY A 21 28.85 -39.93 -27.72
CA GLY A 21 28.19 -40.99 -26.95
C GLY A 21 26.75 -41.23 -27.37
N GLY A 22 26.53 -42.27 -28.16
CA GLY A 22 25.28 -42.55 -28.86
C GLY A 22 24.03 -42.74 -27.98
N ARG A 23 22.91 -42.27 -28.50
CA ARG A 23 21.74 -43.08 -28.85
C ARG A 23 20.85 -42.31 -29.81
N VAL A 24 20.67 -42.89 -31.00
CA VAL A 24 19.81 -42.38 -32.07
C VAL A 24 18.35 -42.64 -31.67
N CYS A 25 17.62 -41.60 -31.29
CA CYS A 25 16.15 -41.63 -31.30
C CYS A 25 15.69 -41.33 -32.74
N ARG A 26 15.42 -42.40 -33.50
CA ARG A 26 14.67 -42.37 -34.76
C ARG A 26 13.22 -42.00 -34.45
N GLY A 27 12.66 -40.99 -35.12
CA GLY A 27 11.20 -40.86 -35.28
C GLY A 27 10.51 -39.58 -34.81
N ALA A 28 11.13 -38.40 -34.90
CA ALA A 28 10.40 -37.14 -34.78
C ALA A 28 10.82 -36.19 -35.91
N THR A 29 10.05 -36.20 -37.00
CA THR A 29 10.10 -35.13 -38.00
C THR A 29 9.49 -33.90 -37.34
N TRP A 30 10.33 -32.93 -36.99
CA TRP A 30 9.89 -31.62 -36.57
C TRP A 30 9.36 -30.91 -37.83
N GLU A 31 8.08 -31.10 -38.14
CA GLU A 31 7.41 -30.18 -39.04
C GLU A 31 7.21 -28.89 -38.24
N ALA A 32 7.99 -27.87 -38.57
CA ALA A 32 7.74 -26.54 -38.04
C ALA A 32 6.29 -26.16 -38.36
N PRO A 33 5.45 -25.82 -37.37
CA PRO A 33 4.11 -25.36 -37.67
C PRO A 33 4.25 -24.11 -38.53
N VAL A 34 3.75 -24.22 -39.76
CA VAL A 34 3.64 -23.13 -40.71
C VAL A 34 2.96 -21.98 -39.99
N LEU A 35 3.69 -20.89 -39.77
CA LEU A 35 3.14 -19.63 -39.29
C LEU A 35 2.19 -19.12 -40.38
N GLN A 36 0.95 -19.56 -40.30
CA GLN A 36 -0.15 -19.09 -41.11
C GLN A 36 -0.45 -17.66 -40.67
N TYR A 37 0.19 -16.72 -41.37
CA TYR A 37 -0.15 -15.30 -41.33
C TYR A 37 -1.64 -15.17 -41.69
N LEU A 38 -2.50 -14.99 -40.69
CA LEU A 38 -3.90 -14.63 -40.91
C LEU A 38 -3.96 -13.10 -41.08
N PRO A 39 -4.24 -12.58 -42.29
CA PRO A 39 -4.42 -11.16 -42.47
C PRO A 39 -5.83 -10.80 -42.01
N GLY A 40 -5.94 -9.79 -41.15
CA GLY A 40 -7.21 -9.08 -40.96
C GLY A 40 -8.01 -9.38 -39.69
N SER A 41 -7.39 -9.26 -38.52
CA SER A 41 -8.15 -8.86 -37.33
C SER A 41 -7.80 -7.40 -37.03
N GLN A 42 -8.67 -6.50 -37.47
CA GLN A 42 -8.68 -5.13 -36.95
C GLN A 42 -9.10 -5.21 -35.48
N TYR A 43 -8.13 -5.37 -34.58
CA TYR A 43 -8.39 -5.22 -33.15
C TYR A 43 -8.66 -3.74 -32.92
N ILE A 44 -9.93 -3.42 -32.76
CA ILE A 44 -10.38 -2.15 -32.20
C ILE A 44 -9.72 -2.05 -30.83
N ALA A 45 -8.65 -1.27 -30.73
CA ALA A 45 -8.11 -0.85 -29.45
C ALA A 45 -9.25 -0.14 -28.72
N HIS A 46 -9.84 -0.79 -27.73
CA HIS A 46 -10.87 -0.14 -26.92
C HIS A 46 -10.22 1.07 -26.22
N PRO A 47 -10.70 2.30 -26.48
CA PRO A 47 -10.13 3.48 -25.89
C PRO A 47 -10.44 3.51 -24.38
N SER A 48 -9.39 3.79 -23.60
CA SER A 48 -9.41 4.51 -22.31
C SER A 48 -10.48 4.10 -21.28
N ARG A 49 -10.26 2.98 -20.59
CA ARG A 49 -10.69 2.86 -19.19
C ARG A 49 -9.44 2.73 -18.33
N LEU A 50 -9.22 3.66 -17.40
CA LEU A 50 -8.11 3.57 -16.45
C LEU A 50 -8.11 2.17 -15.81
N PHE A 51 -6.96 1.50 -15.84
CA PHE A 51 -6.76 0.20 -15.19
C PHE A 51 -7.24 0.27 -13.73
N TYR A 52 -8.09 -0.68 -13.31
CA TYR A 52 -8.73 -0.65 -11.99
C TYR A 52 -7.71 -0.60 -10.84
N GLY A 53 -6.49 -1.11 -11.04
CA GLY A 53 -5.42 -1.00 -10.05
C GLY A 53 -5.12 0.44 -9.62
N TRP A 54 -5.30 1.45 -10.49
CA TRP A 54 -5.10 2.86 -10.11
C TRP A 54 -6.16 3.38 -9.13
N TRP A 55 -7.38 2.82 -9.13
CA TRP A 55 -8.37 3.11 -8.09
C TRP A 55 -7.96 2.56 -6.73
N ILE A 56 -7.26 1.40 -6.71
CA ILE A 56 -6.69 0.83 -5.48
C ILE A 56 -5.55 1.71 -4.96
N VAL A 57 -4.71 2.24 -5.86
CA VAL A 57 -3.66 3.21 -5.51
C VAL A 57 -4.29 4.46 -4.88
N GLY A 58 -5.33 5.03 -5.49
CA GLY A 58 -6.04 6.19 -4.95
C GLY A 58 -6.67 5.90 -3.58
N ALA A 59 -7.33 4.74 -3.42
CA ALA A 59 -7.89 4.32 -2.14
C ALA A 59 -6.82 4.14 -1.06
N GLY A 60 -5.69 3.49 -1.39
CA GLY A 60 -4.56 3.31 -0.49
C GLY A 60 -3.91 4.63 -0.08
N MET A 61 -3.81 5.57 -1.02
CA MET A 61 -3.32 6.93 -0.77
C MET A 61 -4.23 7.69 0.18
N VAL A 62 -5.56 7.59 0.03
CA VAL A 62 -6.53 8.17 0.97
C VAL A 62 -6.41 7.53 2.36
N LEU A 63 -6.31 6.21 2.45
CA LEU A 63 -6.15 5.50 3.73
C LEU A 63 -4.89 5.95 4.47
N ASN A 64 -3.74 6.01 3.78
CA ASN A 64 -2.50 6.51 4.37
C ASN A 64 -2.55 8.00 4.70
N ALA A 65 -3.26 8.81 3.92
CA ALA A 65 -3.46 10.22 4.22
C ALA A 65 -4.28 10.41 5.50
N LEU A 66 -5.35 9.62 5.70
CA LEU A 66 -6.13 9.65 6.94
C LEU A 66 -5.29 9.24 8.15
N ILE A 67 -4.55 8.14 8.06
CA ILE A 67 -3.67 7.67 9.13
C ILE A 67 -2.57 8.69 9.44
N GLY A 68 -1.95 9.23 8.38
CA GLY A 68 -0.92 10.26 8.51
C GLY A 68 -1.46 11.51 9.20
N ALA A 69 -2.60 12.03 8.72
CA ALA A 69 -3.19 13.26 9.22
C ALA A 69 -3.68 13.14 10.67
N LEU A 70 -4.45 12.10 10.96
CA LEU A 70 -5.23 12.01 12.19
C LEU A 70 -4.47 11.37 13.35
N VAL A 71 -3.41 10.61 13.05
CA VAL A 71 -2.64 9.87 14.05
C VAL A 71 -1.19 10.33 14.04
N MET A 72 -0.43 10.05 12.98
CA MET A 72 1.03 10.20 13.02
C MET A 72 1.47 11.66 13.21
N HIS A 73 0.94 12.56 12.38
CA HIS A 73 1.33 13.96 12.39
C HIS A 73 0.55 14.77 13.44
N ALA A 74 -0.74 14.46 13.65
CA ALA A 74 -1.54 15.12 14.68
C ALA A 74 -1.08 14.80 16.11
N TYR A 75 -0.38 13.68 16.35
CA TYR A 75 0.12 13.33 17.68
C TYR A 75 0.96 14.46 18.30
N GLY A 76 1.79 15.14 17.50
CA GLY A 76 2.58 16.28 17.99
C GLY A 76 1.73 17.43 18.54
N ALA A 77 0.57 17.69 17.92
CA ALA A 77 -0.37 18.70 18.40
C ALA A 77 -1.07 18.26 19.69
N TYR A 78 -1.50 16.99 19.78
CA TYR A 78 -2.06 16.43 21.01
C TYR A 78 -1.06 16.47 22.18
N VAL A 79 0.22 16.20 21.92
CA VAL A 79 1.28 16.29 22.93
C VAL A 79 1.42 17.70 23.50
N ALA A 80 1.35 18.74 22.65
CA ALA A 80 1.39 20.12 23.12
C ALA A 80 0.22 20.42 24.07
N VAL A 81 -0.99 20.04 23.68
CA VAL A 81 -2.21 20.23 24.48
C VAL A 81 -2.14 19.47 25.81
N PHE A 82 -1.70 18.20 25.80
CA PHE A 82 -1.61 17.41 27.02
C PHE A 82 -0.56 17.93 28.02
N LYS A 83 0.50 18.57 27.53
CA LYS A 83 1.47 19.24 28.40
C LYS A 83 0.86 20.47 29.08
N GLU A 84 0.05 21.23 28.37
CA GLU A 84 -0.58 22.44 28.89
C GLU A 84 -1.73 22.12 29.85
N GLU A 85 -2.58 21.16 29.50
CA GLU A 85 -3.79 20.84 30.26
C GLU A 85 -3.53 19.90 31.45
N PHE A 86 -2.72 18.86 31.25
CA PHE A 86 -2.47 17.84 32.28
C PHE A 86 -1.09 17.95 32.94
N GLY A 87 -0.21 18.81 32.44
CA GLY A 87 1.15 18.96 32.98
C GLY A 87 2.03 17.71 32.81
N TRP A 88 1.69 16.80 31.89
CA TRP A 88 2.43 15.56 31.70
C TRP A 88 3.83 15.80 31.10
N SER A 89 4.80 15.00 31.51
CA SER A 89 6.17 15.14 31.02
C SER A 89 6.30 14.73 29.55
N SER A 90 7.18 15.42 28.80
CA SER A 90 7.49 15.08 27.41
C SER A 90 7.98 13.63 27.27
N THR A 91 8.66 13.09 28.29
CA THR A 91 9.14 11.71 28.31
C THR A 91 7.97 10.70 28.32
N MET A 92 6.95 10.93 29.15
CA MET A 92 5.78 10.04 29.21
C MET A 92 5.00 10.06 27.90
N LEU A 93 4.85 11.24 27.30
CA LEU A 93 4.20 11.41 26.00
C LEU A 93 5.02 10.79 24.85
N ALA A 94 6.34 10.87 24.89
CA ALA A 94 7.21 10.18 23.93
C ALA A 94 7.14 8.65 24.07
N LEU A 95 7.00 8.14 25.30
CA LEU A 95 6.74 6.72 25.55
C LEU A 95 5.37 6.29 25.00
N GLY A 96 4.37 7.17 25.05
CA GLY A 96 3.09 6.97 24.36
C GLY A 96 3.28 6.75 22.85
N TYR A 97 4.00 7.63 22.17
CA TYR A 97 4.28 7.45 20.73
C TYR A 97 5.11 6.19 20.45
N SER A 98 6.06 5.89 21.33
CA SER A 98 6.87 4.67 21.25
C SER A 98 6.02 3.41 21.38
N THR A 99 4.92 3.47 22.13
CA THR A 99 3.94 2.38 22.22
C THR A 99 3.26 2.14 20.88
N ILE A 100 2.90 3.21 20.14
CA ILE A 100 2.37 3.06 18.78
C ILE A 100 3.38 2.35 17.87
N GLN A 101 4.60 2.88 17.82
CA GLN A 101 5.63 2.37 16.91
C GLN A 101 6.09 0.95 17.29
N GLY A 102 6.25 0.68 18.58
CA GLY A 102 6.60 -0.64 19.11
C GLY A 102 5.51 -1.68 18.82
N THR A 103 4.24 -1.31 19.00
CA THR A 103 3.11 -2.19 18.68
C THR A 103 3.06 -2.50 17.19
N ASN A 104 3.25 -1.49 16.32
CA ASN A 104 3.30 -1.70 14.87
C ASN A 104 4.43 -2.68 14.46
N GLY A 105 5.57 -2.63 15.15
CA GLY A 105 6.67 -3.58 14.91
C GLY A 105 6.32 -5.03 15.32
N VAL A 106 5.70 -5.20 16.49
CA VAL A 106 5.34 -6.53 17.03
C VAL A 106 4.14 -7.15 16.28
N VAL A 107 3.16 -6.32 15.89
CA VAL A 107 1.95 -6.76 15.19
C VAL A 107 2.24 -7.07 13.71
N GLY A 108 3.34 -6.56 13.14
CA GLY A 108 3.70 -6.73 11.73
C GLY A 108 3.62 -8.16 11.18
N PRO A 109 4.30 -9.17 11.77
CA PRO A 109 4.21 -10.55 11.30
C PRO A 109 2.79 -11.13 11.40
N GLY A 110 2.09 -10.85 12.49
CA GLY A 110 0.70 -11.28 12.69
C GLY A 110 -0.25 -10.65 11.68
N GLN A 111 -0.05 -9.38 11.36
CA GLN A 111 -0.78 -8.66 10.33
C GLN A 111 -0.57 -9.29 8.95
N GLY A 112 0.67 -9.65 8.58
CA GLY A 112 0.96 -10.32 7.32
C GLY A 112 0.17 -11.61 7.19
N TYR A 113 0.26 -12.48 8.19
CA TYR A 113 -0.49 -13.74 8.25
C TYR A 113 -2.01 -13.54 8.16
N LEU A 114 -2.56 -12.57 8.90
CA LEU A 114 -3.99 -12.23 8.86
C LEU A 114 -4.41 -11.71 7.48
N THR A 115 -3.58 -10.88 6.84
CA THR A 115 -3.83 -10.31 5.52
C THR A 115 -3.84 -11.39 4.45
N ASP A 116 -2.92 -12.36 4.53
CA ASP A 116 -2.86 -13.47 3.58
C ASP A 116 -4.04 -14.44 3.75
N ARG A 117 -4.51 -14.65 4.99
CA ARG A 117 -5.60 -15.58 5.30
C ARG A 117 -7.00 -15.03 5.03
N PHE A 118 -7.29 -13.80 5.46
CA PHE A 118 -8.63 -13.19 5.36
C PHE A 118 -8.76 -12.22 4.19
N GLY A 119 -7.66 -11.91 3.51
CA GLY A 119 -7.58 -10.93 2.45
C GLY A 119 -7.46 -9.49 2.95
N PRO A 120 -6.81 -8.60 2.18
CA PRO A 120 -6.56 -7.21 2.56
C PRO A 120 -7.83 -6.42 2.84
N ARG A 121 -8.92 -6.63 2.08
CA ARG A 121 -10.18 -5.88 2.27
C ARG A 121 -10.85 -6.13 3.62
N ALA A 122 -10.82 -7.37 4.12
CA ALA A 122 -11.41 -7.69 5.42
C ALA A 122 -10.57 -7.08 6.55
N ILE A 123 -9.25 -7.24 6.47
CA ILE A 123 -8.31 -6.73 7.47
C ILE A 123 -8.31 -5.21 7.55
N ILE A 124 -8.34 -4.51 6.40
CA ILE A 124 -8.41 -3.04 6.38
C ILE A 124 -9.68 -2.54 7.07
N ARG A 125 -10.85 -3.16 6.81
CA ARG A 125 -12.11 -2.78 7.46
C ARG A 125 -12.05 -2.97 8.97
N VAL A 126 -11.56 -4.11 9.44
CA VAL A 126 -11.40 -4.37 10.87
C VAL A 126 -10.42 -3.37 11.48
N GLY A 127 -9.28 -3.11 10.83
CA GLY A 127 -8.29 -2.14 11.27
C GLY A 127 -8.86 -0.72 11.40
N LEU A 128 -9.66 -0.27 10.43
CA LEU A 128 -10.31 1.05 10.49
C LEU A 128 -11.32 1.16 11.63
N VAL A 129 -12.09 0.10 11.89
CA VAL A 129 -13.02 0.07 13.03
C VAL A 129 -12.26 0.09 14.35
N VAL A 130 -11.21 -0.72 14.49
CA VAL A 130 -10.35 -0.73 15.69
C VAL A 130 -9.67 0.62 15.87
N LEU A 131 -9.21 1.27 14.80
CA LEU A 131 -8.62 2.60 14.83
C LEU A 131 -9.63 3.64 15.33
N ALA A 132 -10.86 3.61 14.81
CA ALA A 132 -11.92 4.51 15.25
C ALA A 132 -12.27 4.29 16.73
N VAL A 133 -12.36 3.04 17.19
CA VAL A 133 -12.54 2.73 18.61
C VAL A 133 -11.37 3.26 19.45
N GLY A 134 -10.14 3.09 18.98
CA GLY A 134 -8.95 3.65 19.63
C GLY A 134 -9.00 5.17 19.75
N LEU A 135 -9.46 5.87 18.72
CA LEU A 135 -9.63 7.33 18.73
C LEU A 135 -10.76 7.78 19.68
N VAL A 136 -11.84 7.01 19.79
CA VAL A 136 -12.91 7.25 20.77
C VAL A 136 -12.44 7.01 22.20
N LEU A 137 -11.62 5.98 22.43
CA LEU A 137 -10.98 5.77 23.73
C LEU A 137 -10.00 6.90 24.04
N PHE A 138 -9.27 7.36 23.02
CA PHE A 138 -8.33 8.46 23.14
C PHE A 138 -9.03 9.76 23.53
N SER A 139 -10.21 10.06 22.99
CA SER A 139 -10.97 11.26 23.34
C SER A 139 -11.48 11.31 24.78
N GLN A 140 -11.47 10.19 25.50
CA GLN A 140 -12.00 10.06 26.87
C GLN A 140 -10.88 9.96 27.91
N ILE A 141 -9.64 10.26 27.52
CA ILE A 141 -8.49 10.17 28.41
C ILE A 141 -8.53 11.32 29.42
N SER A 142 -8.76 10.97 30.68
CA SER A 142 -8.63 11.89 31.81
C SER A 142 -7.38 11.64 32.66
N GLN A 143 -6.78 10.45 32.53
CA GLN A 143 -5.63 10.02 33.32
C GLN A 143 -4.59 9.31 32.47
N LEU A 144 -3.33 9.42 32.88
CA LEU A 144 -2.19 8.84 32.15
C LEU A 144 -2.32 7.32 31.98
N GLY A 145 -2.94 6.62 32.94
CA GLY A 145 -3.19 5.17 32.85
C GLY A 145 -4.08 4.76 31.68
N HIS A 146 -4.96 5.65 31.19
CA HIS A 146 -5.82 5.38 30.03
C HIS A 146 -5.12 5.67 28.69
N LEU A 147 -4.05 6.48 28.70
CA LEU A 147 -3.32 6.86 27.50
C LEU A 147 -2.68 5.64 26.81
N PHE A 148 -1.94 4.82 27.55
CA PHE A 148 -1.22 3.68 26.97
C PHE A 148 -2.15 2.63 26.33
N PRO A 149 -3.24 2.18 27.00
CA PRO A 149 -4.22 1.28 26.38
C PRO A 149 -4.89 1.90 25.14
N ALA A 150 -5.27 3.18 25.19
CA ALA A 150 -5.88 3.84 24.04
C ALA A 150 -4.92 3.90 22.84
N LEU A 151 -3.66 4.29 23.07
CA LEU A 151 -2.62 4.33 22.05
C LEU A 151 -2.27 2.94 21.51
N PHE A 152 -2.33 1.90 22.35
CA PHE A 152 -2.19 0.51 21.90
C PHE A 152 -3.30 0.11 20.93
N VAL A 153 -4.56 0.42 21.25
CA VAL A 153 -5.70 0.14 20.35
C VAL A 153 -5.58 0.92 19.04
N VAL A 154 -5.20 2.21 19.11
CA VAL A 154 -4.91 3.04 17.92
C VAL A 154 -3.81 2.40 17.07
N ALA A 155 -2.75 1.90 17.69
CA ALA A 155 -1.63 1.26 17.00
C ALA A 155 -2.06 -0.02 16.28
N VAL A 156 -2.80 -0.90 16.96
CA VAL A 156 -3.34 -2.12 16.35
C VAL A 156 -4.24 -1.78 15.15
N GLY A 157 -5.13 -0.79 15.31
CA GLY A 157 -6.02 -0.35 14.23
C GLY A 157 -5.26 0.24 13.04
N MET A 158 -4.28 1.10 13.30
CA MET A 158 -3.41 1.70 12.29
C MET A 158 -2.56 0.65 11.58
N SER A 159 -2.02 -0.34 12.31
CA SER A 159 -1.26 -1.44 11.73
C SER A 159 -2.14 -2.19 10.73
N LEU A 160 -3.25 -2.77 11.20
CA LEU A 160 -4.18 -3.58 10.38
C LEU A 160 -4.82 -2.79 9.23
N GLY A 161 -5.15 -1.51 9.45
CA GLY A 161 -5.81 -0.65 8.46
C GLY A 161 -4.86 0.07 7.51
N GLY A 162 -3.56 0.01 7.76
CA GLY A 162 -2.59 0.91 7.16
C GLY A 162 -1.75 0.33 6.03
N PHE A 163 -0.54 0.87 5.92
CA PHE A 163 0.36 0.70 4.78
C PHE A 163 0.57 -0.75 4.36
N LEU A 164 0.85 -1.66 5.30
CA LEU A 164 1.17 -3.06 5.01
C LEU A 164 0.04 -3.79 4.26
N SER A 165 -1.21 -3.63 4.70
CA SER A 165 -2.36 -4.29 4.05
C SER A 165 -2.66 -3.72 2.67
N VAL A 166 -2.43 -2.42 2.47
CA VAL A 166 -2.51 -1.78 1.15
C VAL A 166 -1.38 -2.25 0.24
N MET A 167 -0.15 -2.39 0.78
CA MET A 167 1.00 -2.88 0.02
C MET A 167 0.74 -4.27 -0.54
N VAL A 168 0.21 -5.20 0.27
CA VAL A 168 -0.13 -6.55 -0.19
C VAL A 168 -1.09 -6.51 -1.37
N ALA A 169 -2.12 -5.65 -1.35
CA ALA A 169 -3.00 -5.47 -2.50
C ALA A 169 -2.23 -4.98 -3.74
N ILE A 170 -1.34 -4.00 -3.60
CA ILE A 170 -0.55 -3.49 -4.73
C ILE A 170 0.37 -4.54 -5.34
N VAL A 171 1.01 -5.38 -4.53
CA VAL A 171 1.90 -6.44 -5.03
C VAL A 171 1.14 -7.41 -5.94
N HIS A 172 -0.13 -7.69 -5.64
CA HIS A 172 -0.95 -8.59 -6.45
C HIS A 172 -1.50 -7.93 -7.74
N TRP A 173 -1.60 -6.60 -7.78
CA TRP A 173 -2.22 -5.88 -8.91
C TRP A 173 -1.20 -5.31 -9.92
N PHE A 174 0.04 -5.10 -9.50
CA PHE A 174 1.07 -4.45 -10.31
C PHE A 174 2.39 -5.23 -10.28
N GLU A 175 2.96 -5.50 -11.46
CA GLU A 175 4.32 -6.04 -11.60
C GLU A 175 5.26 -4.96 -12.16
N ARG A 176 4.93 -4.39 -13.33
CA ARG A 176 5.72 -3.40 -14.05
C ARG A 176 5.69 -2.02 -13.41
N TYR A 177 4.52 -1.58 -12.93
CA TYR A 177 4.34 -0.24 -12.35
C TYR A 177 4.32 -0.23 -10.82
N ARG A 178 4.78 -1.31 -10.20
CA ARG A 178 4.74 -1.51 -8.75
C ARG A 178 5.44 -0.39 -7.98
N ALA A 179 6.65 0.00 -8.41
CA ALA A 179 7.39 1.07 -7.74
C ALA A 179 6.62 2.40 -7.76
N THR A 180 6.05 2.76 -8.91
CA THR A 180 5.23 3.97 -9.07
C THR A 180 3.98 3.93 -8.19
N ALA A 181 3.26 2.81 -8.17
CA ALA A 181 2.09 2.63 -7.31
C ALA A 181 2.43 2.79 -5.82
N ILE A 182 3.56 2.24 -5.39
CA ILE A 182 4.04 2.38 -4.00
C ILE A 182 4.35 3.85 -3.70
N SER A 183 5.02 4.58 -4.60
CA SER A 183 5.33 6.01 -4.41
C SER A 183 4.07 6.87 -4.25
N PHE A 184 3.01 6.60 -5.02
CA PHE A 184 1.74 7.33 -4.87
C PHE A 184 1.08 7.05 -3.51
N ILE A 185 1.06 5.79 -3.08
CA ILE A 185 0.46 5.41 -1.80
C ILE A 185 1.25 5.96 -0.60
N THR A 186 2.58 5.95 -0.65
CA THR A 186 3.40 6.58 0.40
C THR A 186 3.25 8.10 0.40
N GLY A 187 3.06 8.71 -0.77
CA GLY A 187 2.68 10.12 -0.92
C GLY A 187 1.42 10.49 -0.13
N GLY A 188 0.54 9.53 0.14
CA GLY A 188 -0.60 9.69 1.04
C GLY A 188 -0.18 10.20 2.44
N PHE A 189 0.90 9.69 3.03
CA PHE A 189 1.38 10.17 4.33
C PHE A 189 1.82 11.64 4.30
N ALA A 190 2.42 12.09 3.19
CA ALA A 190 2.82 13.48 3.01
C ALA A 190 1.59 14.40 2.89
N LEU A 191 0.58 13.98 2.12
CA LEU A 191 -0.71 14.67 2.08
C LEU A 191 -1.39 14.70 3.45
N GLY A 192 -1.29 13.61 4.21
CA GLY A 192 -1.76 13.56 5.60
C GLY A 192 -1.10 14.64 6.45
N GLY A 193 0.20 14.88 6.28
CA GLY A 193 0.92 15.95 6.97
C GLY A 193 0.36 17.33 6.67
N VAL A 194 0.01 17.61 5.41
CA VAL A 194 -0.65 18.87 5.02
C VAL A 194 -2.05 18.98 5.63
N LEU A 195 -2.83 17.89 5.58
CA LEU A 195 -4.19 17.84 6.15
C LEU A 195 -4.20 17.94 7.69
N THR A 196 -3.08 17.67 8.35
CA THR A 196 -2.94 17.81 9.81
C THR A 196 -3.21 19.24 10.27
N PHE A 197 -2.97 20.24 9.42
CA PHE A 197 -3.34 21.63 9.70
C PHE A 197 -4.83 21.78 10.06
N LEU A 198 -5.72 21.02 9.39
CA LEU A 198 -7.16 21.03 9.70
C LEU A 198 -7.45 20.41 11.06
N VAL A 199 -6.68 19.40 11.46
CA VAL A 199 -6.79 18.79 12.79
C VAL A 199 -6.35 19.78 13.86
N VAL A 200 -5.23 20.47 13.67
CA VAL A 200 -4.75 21.52 14.58
C VAL A 200 -5.78 22.63 14.74
N LEU A 201 -6.34 23.12 13.63
CA LEU A 201 -7.41 24.12 13.66
C LEU A 201 -8.65 23.62 14.41
N SER A 202 -8.99 22.35 14.27
CA SER A 202 -10.10 21.72 14.98
C SER A 202 -9.82 21.61 16.48
N ILE A 203 -8.58 21.29 16.87
CA ILE A 203 -8.16 21.25 18.28
C ILE A 203 -8.30 22.63 18.92
N ASP A 204 -7.86 23.68 18.24
CA ASP A 204 -7.92 25.07 18.74
C ASP A 204 -9.37 25.57 18.89
N THR A 205 -10.26 25.17 17.98
CA THR A 205 -11.66 25.66 17.96
C THR A 205 -12.63 24.83 18.79
N PHE A 206 -12.48 23.51 18.82
CA PHE A 206 -13.43 22.58 19.45
C PHE A 206 -12.84 21.80 20.62
N GLY A 207 -11.54 21.90 20.87
CA GLY A 207 -10.81 21.09 21.84
C GLY A 207 -10.36 19.74 21.27
N TRP A 208 -9.38 19.15 21.94
CA TRP A 208 -8.76 17.91 21.50
C TRP A 208 -9.69 16.69 21.65
N GLU A 209 -10.55 16.66 22.68
CA GLU A 209 -11.50 15.56 22.91
C GLU A 209 -12.47 15.41 21.72
N ARG A 210 -13.11 16.52 21.33
CA ARG A 210 -14.04 16.56 20.20
C ARG A 210 -13.34 16.32 18.88
N THR A 211 -12.10 16.78 18.75
CA THR A 211 -11.29 16.53 17.54
C THR A 211 -10.93 15.07 17.39
N ALA A 212 -10.59 14.37 18.47
CA ALA A 212 -10.33 12.93 18.46
C ALA A 212 -11.60 12.14 18.10
N LEU A 213 -12.77 12.51 18.65
CA LEU A 213 -14.06 11.94 18.26
C LEU A 213 -14.39 12.20 16.77
N GLY A 214 -14.22 13.44 16.32
CA GLY A 214 -14.41 13.81 14.92
C GLY A 214 -13.47 13.04 13.99
N SER A 215 -12.22 12.83 14.41
CA SER A 215 -11.25 12.01 13.69
C SER A 215 -11.71 10.56 13.56
N ALA A 216 -12.29 9.97 14.60
CA ALA A 216 -12.88 8.63 14.53
C ALA A 216 -14.01 8.55 13.48
N VAL A 217 -14.89 9.56 13.45
CA VAL A 217 -15.97 9.65 12.46
C VAL A 217 -15.41 9.80 11.05
N VAL A 218 -14.40 10.65 10.84
CA VAL A 218 -13.74 10.85 9.55
C VAL A 218 -13.06 9.57 9.06
N VAL A 219 -12.36 8.84 9.94
CA VAL A 219 -11.76 7.54 9.59
C VAL A 219 -12.82 6.56 9.10
N LEU A 220 -13.98 6.47 9.77
CA LEU A 220 -15.05 5.58 9.34
C LEU A 220 -15.73 6.06 8.05
N ALA A 221 -16.04 7.36 7.96
CA ALA A 221 -16.76 7.96 6.85
C ALA A 221 -15.97 7.91 5.54
N PHE A 222 -14.65 8.11 5.57
CA PHE A 222 -13.81 8.11 4.37
C PHE A 222 -13.02 6.81 4.22
N GLY A 223 -12.55 6.23 5.33
CA GLY A 223 -11.77 4.99 5.30
C GLY A 223 -12.61 3.78 4.92
N LEU A 224 -13.86 3.65 5.41
CA LEU A 224 -14.68 2.49 5.05
C LEU A 224 -15.01 2.46 3.56
N PRO A 225 -15.48 3.55 2.91
CA PRO A 225 -15.66 3.56 1.46
C PRO A 225 -14.36 3.31 0.68
N ALA A 226 -13.24 3.90 1.11
CA ALA A 226 -11.93 3.65 0.50
C ALA A 226 -11.55 2.16 0.59
N SER A 227 -11.83 1.50 1.72
CA SER A 227 -11.57 0.07 1.90
C SER A 227 -12.39 -0.82 0.96
N GLN A 228 -13.58 -0.38 0.51
CA GLN A 228 -14.40 -1.14 -0.44
C GLN A 228 -13.77 -1.17 -1.84
N LEU A 229 -12.99 -0.13 -2.19
CA LEU A 229 -12.29 -0.02 -3.46
C LEU A 229 -11.06 -0.93 -3.52
N VAL A 230 -10.44 -1.22 -2.37
CA VAL A 230 -9.29 -2.13 -2.25
C VAL A 230 -9.77 -3.58 -2.46
N ARG A 231 -9.61 -4.08 -3.68
CA ARG A 231 -9.97 -5.46 -4.06
C ARG A 231 -8.76 -6.39 -3.95
N THR A 232 -9.00 -7.61 -3.49
CA THR A 232 -7.95 -8.56 -3.08
C THR A 232 -7.09 -9.07 -4.24
N ARG A 233 -7.69 -9.65 -5.27
CA ARG A 233 -6.96 -10.21 -6.43
C ARG A 233 -7.56 -9.69 -7.73
N PRO A 234 -6.75 -9.37 -8.74
CA PRO A 234 -7.24 -9.04 -10.07
C PRO A 234 -7.90 -10.26 -10.75
N GLU A 235 -7.38 -11.46 -10.50
CA GLU A 235 -7.82 -12.73 -11.08
C GLU A 235 -9.28 -13.07 -10.74
N ASP A 236 -9.70 -12.80 -9.50
CA ASP A 236 -11.09 -13.00 -9.03
C ASP A 236 -12.12 -12.18 -9.83
N TYR A 237 -11.67 -11.15 -10.56
CA TYR A 237 -12.50 -10.25 -11.37
C TYR A 237 -12.20 -10.34 -12.87
N GLY A 238 -11.43 -11.35 -13.30
CA GLY A 238 -11.06 -11.54 -14.70
C GLY A 238 -10.03 -10.52 -15.21
N TYR A 239 -9.38 -9.77 -14.33
CA TYR A 239 -8.28 -8.87 -14.68
C TYR A 239 -6.93 -9.59 -14.49
N ARG A 240 -5.94 -9.16 -15.26
CA ARG A 240 -4.55 -9.57 -15.10
C ARG A 240 -3.71 -8.44 -14.51
N PRO A 241 -2.60 -8.77 -13.82
CA PRO A 241 -1.64 -7.77 -13.37
C PRO A 241 -1.28 -6.82 -14.53
N ASP A 242 -1.21 -5.52 -14.22
CA ASP A 242 -0.93 -4.44 -15.19
C ASP A 242 -1.88 -4.34 -16.40
N GLY A 243 -3.02 -5.04 -16.42
CA GLY A 243 -3.95 -5.04 -17.54
C GLY A 243 -3.44 -5.78 -18.77
N ALA A 244 -2.51 -6.74 -18.59
CA ALA A 244 -1.97 -7.54 -19.69
C ALA A 244 -3.07 -8.36 -20.40
N PRO A 245 -3.04 -8.48 -21.75
CA PRO A 245 -3.98 -9.32 -22.49
C PRO A 245 -3.85 -10.82 -22.13
N ALA A 246 -4.90 -11.62 -22.40
CA ALA A 246 -4.90 -13.08 -22.24
C ALA A 246 -3.80 -13.73 -23.11
N PRO A 247 -3.14 -14.85 -22.71
CA PRO A 247 -2.19 -15.51 -23.58
C PRO A 247 -2.97 -16.15 -24.71
N GLU A 248 -2.25 -16.29 -25.80
CA GLU A 248 -2.59 -16.93 -27.06
C GLU A 248 -3.08 -18.38 -26.89
#